data_AF-A0A3D1B6B5-F1
#
_entry.id   AF-A0A3D1B6B5-F1
#
_cell.length_a   1.000
_cell.length_b   1.000
_cell.length_c   1.000
_cell.angle_alpha   90.00
_cell.angle_beta   90.00
_cell.angle_gamma   90.00
#
_symmetry.space_group_name_H-M   'P 1'
#
loop_
_entity.id
_entity.type
_entity.pdbx_description
1 polymer ?
#
loop_
_entity_poly.entity_id
_entity_poly.type
_entity_poly.pdbx_seq_one_letter_code
_entity_poly.pdbx_strand_id
1 'polypeptide(L)'
;QRLHSSGTELIALRSAGFNNVDLAEAERLGITVGRVPAYSPHAVAEHAVALVLGLNRMTHRAYNRVREGNFSLDGLLGFDLYGKTVGVIGTGKIGLIFADIMHGFGCRVLA
;
A
#
# COMPACT_ATOMS: atom_id res chain seq x y z
N GLN A 1 -28.92 6.25 5.33
CA GLN A 1 -30.23 6.64 5.93
C GLN A 1 -30.19 8.01 6.61
N ARG A 2 -29.48 8.22 7.73
CA ARG A 2 -29.43 9.56 8.38
C ARG A 2 -28.95 10.68 7.46
N LEU A 3 -27.90 10.44 6.66
CA LEU A 3 -27.41 11.39 5.66
C LEU A 3 -28.51 11.80 4.67
N HIS A 4 -29.23 10.81 4.13
CA HIS A 4 -30.36 11.03 3.22
C HIS A 4 -31.49 11.84 3.89
N SER A 5 -31.90 11.46 5.10
CA SER A 5 -32.96 12.18 5.83
C SER A 5 -32.58 13.62 6.19
N SER A 6 -31.28 13.93 6.22
CA SER A 6 -30.75 15.28 6.42
C SER A 6 -30.51 16.04 5.11
N GLY A 7 -30.98 15.52 3.97
CA GLY A 7 -30.88 16.17 2.66
C GLY A 7 -29.54 15.98 1.93
N THR A 8 -28.71 15.03 2.35
CA THR A 8 -27.45 14.73 1.61
C THR A 8 -27.74 13.88 0.38
N GLU A 9 -27.29 14.36 -0.78
CA GLU A 9 -27.49 13.70 -2.09
C GLU A 9 -26.19 13.10 -2.67
N LEU A 10 -25.02 13.50 -2.14
CA LEU A 10 -23.71 13.08 -2.64
C LEU A 10 -22.77 12.66 -1.50
N ILE A 11 -22.11 11.52 -1.68
CA ILE A 11 -20.96 11.08 -0.88
C ILE A 11 -19.72 11.09 -1.77
N ALA A 12 -18.79 12.02 -1.49
CA ALA A 12 -17.51 12.09 -2.18
C ALA A 12 -16.41 11.41 -1.35
N LEU A 13 -15.93 10.26 -1.81
CA LEU A 13 -14.83 9.53 -1.19
C LEU A 13 -13.49 10.14 -1.61
N ARG A 14 -12.74 10.62 -0.61
CA ARG A 14 -11.32 11.00 -0.77
C ARG A 14 -10.38 9.79 -0.76
N SER A 15 -10.83 8.67 -1.32
CA SER A 15 -10.13 7.39 -1.34
C SER A 15 -10.33 6.67 -2.66
N ALA A 16 -9.38 5.79 -2.98
CA ALA A 16 -9.58 4.79 -4.02
C ALA A 16 -10.46 3.64 -3.50
N GLY A 17 -10.19 3.10 -2.30
CA GLY A 17 -11.06 2.09 -1.71
C GLY A 17 -12.49 2.62 -1.49
N PHE A 18 -13.48 1.76 -1.73
CA PHE A 18 -14.91 2.04 -1.55
C PHE A 18 -15.66 0.89 -0.84
N ASN A 19 -14.92 -0.11 -0.35
CA ASN A 19 -15.44 -1.27 0.39
C ASN A 19 -16.08 -0.91 1.74
N ASN A 20 -15.88 0.31 2.21
CA ASN A 20 -16.53 0.88 3.39
C ASN A 20 -17.90 1.53 3.09
N VAL A 21 -18.37 1.50 1.83
CA VAL A 21 -19.68 2.05 1.43
C VAL A 21 -20.58 0.92 0.95
N ASP A 22 -21.79 0.85 1.50
CA ASP A 22 -22.87 0.03 0.96
C ASP A 22 -23.44 0.74 -0.28
N LEU A 23 -22.99 0.29 -1.45
CA LEU A 23 -23.40 0.88 -2.72
C LEU A 23 -24.87 0.61 -3.05
N ALA A 24 -25.41 -0.54 -2.65
CA ALA A 24 -26.80 -0.89 -2.92
C ALA A 24 -27.76 -0.02 -2.10
N GLU A 25 -27.44 0.22 -0.83
CA GLU A 25 -28.24 1.12 0.01
C GLU A 25 -28.09 2.59 -0.42
N ALA A 26 -26.90 3.01 -0.87
CA ALA A 26 -26.70 4.34 -1.42
C ALA A 26 -27.56 4.57 -2.67
N GLU A 27 -27.57 3.60 -3.60
CA GLU A 27 -28.41 3.62 -4.79
C GLU A 27 -29.91 3.63 -4.44
N ARG A 28 -30.35 2.78 -3.50
CA ARG A 28 -31.76 2.74 -3.04
C ARG A 28 -32.23 4.06 -2.44
N LEU A 29 -31.33 4.80 -1.78
CA LEU A 29 -31.61 6.10 -1.18
C LEU A 29 -31.41 7.27 -2.16
N GLY A 30 -31.04 7.00 -3.42
CA GLY A 30 -30.76 8.05 -4.41
C GLY A 30 -29.52 8.89 -4.11
N ILE A 31 -28.59 8.37 -3.30
CA ILE A 31 -27.34 9.05 -2.98
C ILE A 31 -26.27 8.67 -4.01
N THR A 32 -25.72 9.67 -4.69
CA THR A 32 -24.60 9.48 -5.61
C THR A 32 -23.31 9.24 -4.82
N VAL A 33 -22.47 8.28 -5.24
CA VAL A 33 -21.15 8.02 -4.63
C VAL A 33 -20.05 8.33 -5.64
N GLY A 34 -19.27 9.37 -5.36
CA GLY A 34 -18.05 9.70 -6.11
C GLY A 34 -16.80 9.16 -5.41
N ARG A 35 -15.76 8.86 -6.18
CA ARG A 35 -14.44 8.46 -5.64
C ARG A 35 -13.31 8.95 -6.51
N VAL A 36 -12.09 8.89 -5.97
CA VAL A 36 -10.88 9.10 -6.77
C VAL A 36 -10.25 7.74 -7.10
N PRO A 37 -10.43 7.23 -8.33
CA PRO A 37 -10.07 5.85 -8.65
C PRO A 37 -8.56 5.58 -8.64
N ALA A 38 -7.74 6.60 -8.89
CA ALA A 38 -6.29 6.52 -8.81
C ALA A 38 -5.70 7.90 -8.44
N TYR A 39 -5.00 7.96 -7.31
CA TYR A 39 -4.19 9.13 -6.92
C TYR A 39 -2.77 8.98 -7.49
N SER A 40 -1.97 8.13 -6.85
CA SER A 40 -0.66 7.72 -7.31
C SER A 40 -0.45 6.24 -6.98
N PRO A 41 -0.69 5.33 -7.94
CA PRO A 41 -0.39 3.92 -7.77
C PRO A 41 1.09 3.66 -7.43
N HIS A 42 1.99 4.52 -7.94
CA HIS A 42 3.42 4.51 -7.61
C HIS A 42 3.67 4.73 -6.12
N ALA A 43 3.03 5.73 -5.50
CA ALA A 43 3.24 6.02 -4.08
C ALA A 43 2.94 4.81 -3.17
N VAL A 44 1.90 4.03 -3.50
CA VAL A 44 1.55 2.82 -2.73
C VAL A 44 2.54 1.69 -3.00
N ALA A 45 2.93 1.48 -4.27
CA ALA A 45 3.91 0.47 -4.64
C ALA A 45 5.29 0.76 -4.01
N GLU A 46 5.76 2.00 -4.08
CA GLU A 46 7.02 2.46 -3.47
C GLU A 46 6.99 2.33 -1.94
N HIS A 47 5.87 2.63 -1.30
CA HIS A 47 5.73 2.43 0.14
C HIS A 47 5.84 0.94 0.52
N ALA A 48 5.26 0.03 -0.27
CA ALA A 48 5.41 -1.41 -0.06
C ALA A 48 6.88 -1.85 -0.20
N VAL A 49 7.60 -1.33 -1.19
CA VAL A 49 9.05 -1.59 -1.37
C VAL A 49 9.86 -1.04 -0.20
N ALA A 50 9.53 0.15 0.30
CA ALA A 50 10.16 0.73 1.48
C ALA A 50 9.98 -0.14 2.73
N LEU A 51 8.79 -0.72 2.92
CA LEU A 51 8.53 -1.67 4.01
C LEU A 51 9.36 -2.95 3.85
N VAL A 52 9.44 -3.52 2.64
CA VAL A 52 10.29 -4.69 2.35
C VAL A 52 11.74 -4.40 2.74
N LEU A 53 12.30 -3.27 2.32
CA LEU A 53 13.68 -2.88 2.64
C LEU A 53 13.87 -2.57 4.13
N GLY A 54 12.90 -1.89 4.75
CA GLY A 54 12.96 -1.52 6.15
C GLY A 54 12.94 -2.71 7.10
N LEU A 55 12.23 -3.77 6.71
CA LEU A 55 12.29 -5.07 7.38
C LEU A 55 13.58 -5.82 7.03
N ASN A 56 13.92 -5.95 5.76
CA ASN A 56 15.09 -6.73 5.34
C ASN A 56 16.42 -6.18 5.91
N ARG A 57 16.56 -4.85 6.02
CA ARG A 57 17.77 -4.20 6.55
C ARG A 57 17.64 -3.78 8.02
N MET A 58 16.52 -4.10 8.66
CA MET A 58 16.19 -3.70 10.03
C MET A 58 16.44 -2.21 10.32
N THR A 59 16.21 -1.33 9.34
CA THR A 59 16.59 0.10 9.43
C THR A 59 15.88 0.81 10.58
N HIS A 60 14.64 0.39 10.89
CA HIS A 60 13.89 0.83 12.05
C HIS A 60 14.58 0.53 13.39
N ARG A 61 15.26 -0.63 13.53
CA ARG A 61 16.05 -0.96 14.73
C ARG A 61 17.40 -0.26 14.72
N ALA A 62 18.07 -0.23 13.56
CA ALA A 62 19.36 0.41 13.39
C ALA A 62 19.30 1.90 13.76
N TYR A 63 18.24 2.61 13.32
CA TYR A 63 17.99 4.00 13.67
C TYR A 63 17.93 4.23 15.18
N ASN A 64 17.14 3.43 15.90
CA ASN A 64 17.01 3.56 17.36
C ASN A 64 18.35 3.31 18.07
N ARG A 65 19.10 2.28 17.65
CA ARG A 65 20.42 1.97 18.23
C ARG A 65 21.42 3.10 18.04
N VAL A 66 21.57 3.61 16.81
CA VAL A 66 22.51 4.69 16.50
C VAL A 66 22.15 5.95 17.27
N ARG A 67 20.86 6.26 17.43
CA ARG A 67 20.38 7.40 18.21
C ARG A 67 20.77 7.32 19.70
N GLU A 68 20.95 6.11 20.22
CA GLU A 68 21.37 5.83 21.60
C GLU A 68 22.89 5.58 21.74
N GLY A 69 23.66 5.81 20.67
CA GLY A 69 25.12 5.59 20.65
C GLY A 69 25.53 4.12 20.55
N ASN A 70 24.59 3.22 20.26
CA ASN A 70 24.86 1.81 20.04
C ASN A 70 25.11 1.55 18.54
N PHE A 71 26.35 1.16 18.20
CA PHE A 71 26.77 0.86 16.82
C PHE A 71 26.92 -0.64 16.55
N SER A 72 26.48 -1.52 17.46
CA SER A 72 26.50 -2.97 17.23
C SER A 72 25.55 -3.36 16.09
N LEU A 73 26.05 -4.23 15.22
CA LEU A 73 25.33 -4.77 14.07
C LEU A 73 24.60 -6.08 14.39
N ASP A 74 24.70 -6.60 15.62
CA ASP A 74 24.14 -7.89 15.99
C ASP A 74 22.64 -7.94 15.74
N GLY A 75 22.19 -8.92 14.95
CA GLY A 75 20.78 -9.09 14.58
C GLY A 75 20.24 -8.06 13.57
N LEU A 76 21.12 -7.36 12.84
CA LEU A 76 20.74 -6.46 11.73
C LEU A 76 21.09 -7.02 10.34
N LEU A 77 21.65 -8.23 10.26
CA LEU A 77 22.01 -8.86 8.99
C LEU A 77 20.75 -9.22 8.20
N GLY A 78 20.64 -8.64 7.00
CA GLY A 78 19.58 -8.93 6.05
C GLY A 78 19.99 -9.94 4.99
N PHE A 79 19.29 -9.91 3.85
CA PHE A 79 19.61 -10.69 2.66
C PHE A 79 19.45 -9.87 1.37
N ASP A 80 20.13 -10.28 0.31
CA ASP A 80 19.95 -9.64 -1.00
C ASP A 80 18.61 -10.02 -1.61
N LEU A 81 17.88 -9.02 -2.08
CA LEU A 81 16.64 -9.22 -2.84
C LEU A 81 16.91 -9.79 -4.22
N TYR A 82 18.08 -9.48 -4.80
CA TYR A 82 18.51 -10.04 -6.07
C TYR A 82 18.41 -11.57 -6.08
N GLY A 83 17.79 -12.12 -7.13
CA GLY A 83 17.56 -13.56 -7.28
C GLY A 83 16.48 -14.16 -6.36
N LYS A 84 15.86 -13.39 -5.48
CA LYS A 84 14.74 -13.88 -4.65
C LYS A 84 13.46 -13.93 -5.46
N THR A 85 12.53 -14.75 -4.98
CA THR A 85 11.19 -14.87 -5.58
C THR A 85 10.21 -13.97 -4.83
N VAL A 86 9.41 -13.19 -5.55
CA VAL A 86 8.40 -12.30 -4.98
C VAL A 86 7.04 -12.66 -5.56
N GLY A 87 6.08 -13.00 -4.70
CA GLY A 87 4.69 -13.24 -5.09
C GLY A 87 3.86 -11.96 -5.01
N VAL A 88 3.11 -11.65 -6.06
CA VAL A 88 2.21 -10.50 -6.16
C VAL A 88 0.78 -11.01 -6.25
N ILE A 89 -0.02 -10.76 -5.21
CA ILE A 89 -1.43 -11.16 -5.19
C ILE A 89 -2.27 -9.94 -5.55
N GLY A 90 -2.86 -9.97 -6.74
CA GLY A 90 -3.66 -8.88 -7.30
C GLY A 90 -2.83 -7.98 -8.24
N THR A 91 -2.96 -8.21 -9.53
CA THR A 91 -2.26 -7.51 -10.62
C THR A 91 -3.05 -6.30 -11.15
N GLY A 92 -3.66 -5.55 -10.23
CA GLY A 92 -4.22 -4.24 -10.55
C GLY A 92 -3.13 -3.18 -10.77
N LYS A 93 -3.53 -1.91 -10.91
CA LYS A 93 -2.59 -0.78 -11.17
C LYS A 93 -1.40 -0.74 -10.20
N ILE A 94 -1.63 -0.93 -8.91
CA ILE A 94 -0.57 -0.90 -7.88
C ILE A 94 0.30 -2.16 -7.95
N GLY A 95 -0.34 -3.34 -8.08
CA GLY A 95 0.36 -4.63 -8.09
C GLY A 95 1.32 -4.77 -9.26
N LEU A 96 0.94 -4.29 -10.45
CA LEU A 96 1.82 -4.28 -11.62
C LEU A 96 3.04 -3.36 -11.43
N ILE A 97 2.86 -2.16 -10.90
CA ILE A 97 3.98 -1.25 -10.63
C ILE A 97 4.92 -1.85 -9.57
N PHE A 98 4.36 -2.44 -8.52
CA PHE A 98 5.16 -3.14 -7.51
C PHE A 98 5.94 -4.30 -8.13
N ALA A 99 5.29 -5.11 -8.98
CA ALA A 99 5.94 -6.19 -9.72
C ALA A 99 7.11 -5.67 -10.56
N ASP A 100 6.92 -4.57 -11.31
CA ASP A 100 7.96 -3.96 -12.13
C ASP A 100 9.14 -3.46 -11.29
N ILE A 101 8.89 -2.80 -10.15
CA ILE A 101 9.95 -2.35 -9.25
C ILE A 101 10.74 -3.56 -8.72
N MET A 102 10.06 -4.61 -8.27
CA MET A 102 10.72 -5.82 -7.74
C MET A 102 11.49 -6.58 -8.82
N HIS A 103 10.99 -6.60 -10.05
CA HIS A 103 11.74 -7.10 -11.21
C HIS A 103 13.00 -6.24 -11.47
N GLY A 104 12.93 -4.92 -11.29
CA GLY A 104 14.08 -4.00 -11.33
C GLY A 104 15.15 -4.29 -10.27
N PHE A 105 14.77 -4.82 -9.10
CA PHE A 105 15.73 -5.35 -8.10
C PHE A 105 16.36 -6.70 -8.52
N GLY A 106 15.98 -7.26 -9.67
CA GLY A 106 16.42 -8.58 -10.14
C GLY A 106 15.72 -9.74 -9.42
N CYS A 107 14.51 -9.52 -8.90
CA CYS A 107 13.71 -10.60 -8.32
C CYS A 107 13.00 -11.40 -9.41
N ARG A 108 12.76 -12.68 -9.15
CA ARG A 108 11.80 -13.49 -9.91
C ARG A 108 10.39 -13.22 -9.42
N VAL A 109 9.59 -12.52 -10.21
CA VAL A 109 8.21 -12.19 -9.84
C VAL A 109 7.25 -13.31 -10.25
N LEU A 110 6.36 -13.69 -9.34
CA LEU A 110 5.20 -14.55 -9.59
C LEU A 110 3.96 -13.68 -9.41
N ALA A 111 3.11 -13.57 -10.43
CA ALA A 111 1.98 -12.65 -10.45
C ALA A 111 0.75 -13.30 -11.11
#